data_AF-D2DSY0-F1
#
_entry.id   AF-D2DSY0-F1
#
_cell.length_a   1.000
_cell.length_b   1.000
_cell.length_c   1.000
_cell.angle_alpha   90.00
_cell.angle_beta   90.00
_cell.angle_gamma   90.00
#
_symmetry.space_group_name_H-M   'P 1'
#
loop_
_entity.id
_entity.type
_entity.pdbx_description
1 polymer ?
#
loop_
_entity_poly.entity_id
_entity_poly.type
_entity_poly.pdbx_seq_one_letter_code
_entity_poly.pdbx_strand_id
1 'polypeptide(L)'
;YSRCFIVGADNVGSKQMQEIRMALRGCAVVLMGKNTMMRKAIRGHLETNPNLEKLLPHIVNNVGFVFTNEDLVEVRDKLLANKKKAPARAGAIAPCPVTIPSQNTGLGPEKTSFFQALQIPTKISRGT
;
A
#
# COMPACT_ATOMS: atom_id res chain seq x y z
N TYR A 1 -15.50 1.38 -18.87
CA TYR A 1 -15.26 0.21 -18.02
C TYR A 1 -16.51 -0.09 -17.23
N SER A 2 -16.88 -1.37 -17.10
CA SER A 2 -18.12 -1.76 -16.41
C SER A 2 -17.99 -1.71 -14.88
N ARG A 3 -16.78 -1.92 -14.35
CA ARG A 3 -16.52 -2.00 -12.91
C ARG A 3 -15.28 -1.20 -12.52
N CYS A 4 -15.24 -0.76 -11.26
CA CYS A 4 -14.09 -0.06 -10.70
C CYS A 4 -13.82 -0.46 -9.25
N PHE A 5 -12.55 -0.44 -8.86
CA PHE A 5 -12.10 -0.52 -7.48
C PHE A 5 -11.64 0.84 -6.99
N ILE A 6 -11.93 1.13 -5.72
CA ILE A 6 -11.26 2.18 -4.97
C ILE A 6 -10.14 1.53 -4.18
N VAL A 7 -8.90 1.99 -4.40
CA VAL A 7 -7.71 1.43 -3.77
C VAL A 7 -6.99 2.53 -2.99
N GLY A 8 -6.71 2.28 -1.72
CA GLY A 8 -5.80 3.12 -0.93
C GLY A 8 -4.36 2.86 -1.33
N ALA A 9 -3.63 3.91 -1.70
CA ALA A 9 -2.25 3.83 -2.20
C ALA A 9 -1.22 4.40 -1.21
N ASP A 10 -1.44 4.21 0.09
CA ASP A 10 -0.53 4.67 1.14
C ASP A 10 0.78 3.87 1.15
N ASN A 11 1.90 4.58 1.26
CA ASN A 11 3.26 4.00 1.33
C ASN A 11 3.67 3.13 0.11
N VAL A 12 3.03 3.31 -1.04
CA VAL A 12 3.39 2.58 -2.27
C VAL A 12 4.51 3.32 -3.01
N GLY A 13 5.62 2.63 -3.27
CA GLY A 13 6.75 3.19 -4.02
C GLY A 13 6.49 3.26 -5.53
N SER A 14 7.17 4.17 -6.24
CA SER A 14 7.00 4.34 -7.69
C SER A 14 7.30 3.07 -8.48
N LYS A 15 8.35 2.33 -8.11
CA LYS A 15 8.69 1.04 -8.73
C LYS A 15 7.60 -0.02 -8.51
N GLN A 16 7.00 -0.05 -7.32
CA GLN A 16 5.90 -0.97 -7.02
C GLN A 16 4.65 -0.62 -7.84
N MET A 17 4.32 0.68 -7.97
CA MET A 17 3.23 1.10 -8.86
C MET A 17 3.50 0.74 -10.33
N GLN A 18 4.75 0.80 -10.77
CA GLN A 18 5.12 0.40 -12.13
C GLN A 18 4.97 -1.12 -12.33
N GLU A 19 5.43 -1.94 -11.38
CA GLU A 19 5.27 -3.40 -11.39
C GLU A 19 3.77 -3.78 -11.40
N ILE A 20 2.96 -3.14 -10.54
CA ILE A 20 1.49 -3.34 -10.51
C ILE A 20 0.86 -2.95 -11.86
N ARG A 21 1.25 -1.81 -12.43
CA ARG A 21 0.75 -1.38 -13.75
C ARG A 21 1.14 -2.36 -14.84
N MET A 22 2.33 -2.96 -14.80
CA MET A 22 2.76 -3.98 -15.75
C MET A 22 1.95 -5.27 -15.61
N ALA A 23 1.72 -5.74 -14.38
CA ALA A 23 0.94 -6.93 -14.10
C ALA A 23 -0.54 -6.79 -14.49
N LEU A 24 -1.07 -5.56 -14.45
CA LEU A 24 -2.46 -5.26 -14.80
C LEU A 24 -2.66 -4.92 -16.29
N ARG A 25 -1.60 -4.87 -17.10
CA ARG A 25 -1.72 -4.58 -18.55
C ARG A 25 -2.66 -5.58 -19.22
N GLY A 26 -3.59 -5.07 -20.04
CA GLY A 26 -4.58 -5.86 -20.75
C GLY A 26 -5.86 -6.12 -19.93
N CYS A 27 -5.75 -6.28 -18.61
CA CYS A 27 -6.88 -6.60 -17.73
C CYS A 27 -7.53 -5.35 -17.11
N ALA A 28 -6.70 -4.40 -16.66
CA ALA A 28 -7.13 -3.29 -15.82
C ALA A 28 -6.26 -2.04 -16.00
N VAL A 29 -6.86 -0.87 -15.78
CA VAL A 29 -6.16 0.42 -15.85
C VAL A 29 -6.22 1.13 -14.50
N VAL A 30 -5.05 1.49 -13.97
CA VAL A 30 -4.91 2.24 -12.72
C VAL A 30 -4.85 3.74 -13.01
N LEU A 31 -5.76 4.50 -12.43
CA LEU A 31 -5.82 5.96 -12.49
C LEU A 31 -5.64 6.55 -11.08
N MET A 32 -4.62 7.39 -10.92
CA MET A 32 -4.42 8.20 -9.72
C MET A 32 -4.76 9.65 -10.08
N GLY A 33 -5.40 10.38 -9.17
CA GLY A 33 -5.78 11.77 -9.41
C GLY A 33 -5.96 12.56 -8.14
N LYS A 34 -6.10 13.88 -8.27
CA LYS A 34 -6.38 14.76 -7.13
C LYS A 34 -7.84 14.60 -6.70
N ASN A 35 -8.08 14.31 -5.42
CA ASN A 35 -9.42 14.04 -4.88
C ASN A 35 -10.46 15.10 -5.23
N THR A 36 -10.11 16.39 -5.14
CA THR A 36 -11.04 17.48 -5.44
C THR A 36 -11.45 17.50 -6.91
N MET A 37 -10.52 17.23 -7.83
CA MET A 37 -10.78 17.15 -9.26
C MET A 37 -11.63 15.93 -9.60
N MET A 38 -11.30 14.77 -9.02
CA MET A 38 -12.06 13.54 -9.24
C MET A 38 -13.50 13.67 -8.74
N ARG A 39 -13.71 14.25 -7.54
CA ARG A 39 -15.06 14.52 -7.01
C ARG A 39 -15.84 15.49 -7.90
N LYS A 40 -15.21 16.56 -8.41
CA LYS A 40 -15.86 17.51 -9.32
C LYS A 40 -16.27 16.84 -10.63
N ALA A 41 -15.39 16.02 -11.21
CA ALA A 41 -15.68 15.29 -12.44
C ALA A 41 -16.83 14.29 -12.27
N ILE A 42 -16.86 13.57 -11.15
CA ILE A 42 -17.93 12.62 -10.83
C ILE A 42 -19.27 13.34 -10.64
N ARG A 43 -19.28 14.48 -9.92
CA ARG A 43 -20.49 15.31 -9.76
C ARG A 43 -21.02 15.84 -11.08
N GLY A 44 -20.16 16.15 -12.03
CA GLY A 44 -20.57 16.60 -13.37
C GLY A 44 -21.20 15.52 -14.24
N HIS A 45 -20.99 14.22 -13.93
CA HIS A 45 -21.55 13.09 -14.68
C HIS A 45 -22.63 12.33 -13.89
N LEU A 46 -23.11 12.93 -12.79
CA LEU A 46 -24.06 12.31 -11.88
C LEU A 46 -25.44 12.12 -12.55
N GLU A 47 -25.80 13.02 -13.48
CA GLU A 47 -27.01 12.95 -14.30
C GLU A 47 -27.07 11.69 -15.17
N THR A 48 -25.92 11.21 -15.64
CA THR A 48 -25.84 10.01 -16.48
C THR A 48 -25.85 8.73 -15.66
N ASN A 49 -25.33 8.75 -14.44
CA ASN A 49 -25.26 7.57 -13.59
C ASN A 49 -25.34 7.93 -12.09
N PRO A 50 -26.53 7.86 -11.47
CA PRO A 50 -26.74 8.30 -10.09
C PRO A 50 -26.00 7.44 -9.06
N ASN A 51 -25.60 6.22 -9.43
CA ASN A 51 -24.83 5.32 -8.56
C ASN A 51 -23.45 5.86 -8.20
N LEU A 52 -22.92 6.82 -8.97
CA LEU A 52 -21.62 7.42 -8.72
C LEU A 52 -21.59 8.30 -7.46
N GLU A 53 -22.75 8.78 -6.99
CA GLU A 53 -22.83 9.57 -5.77
C GLU A 53 -22.34 8.80 -4.54
N LYS A 54 -22.61 7.48 -4.52
CA LYS A 54 -22.17 6.56 -3.46
C LYS A 54 -20.65 6.45 -3.37
N LEU A 55 -19.90 6.81 -4.42
CA LEU A 55 -18.43 6.77 -4.42
C LEU A 55 -17.82 8.02 -3.75
N LEU A 56 -18.51 9.16 -3.74
CA LEU A 56 -18.00 10.42 -3.19
C LEU A 56 -17.47 10.33 -1.75
N PRO A 57 -18.16 9.68 -0.79
CA PRO A 57 -17.67 9.57 0.59
C PRO A 57 -16.41 8.70 0.72
N HIS A 58 -16.13 7.83 -0.25
CA HIS A 58 -14.98 6.92 -0.21
C HIS A 58 -13.70 7.53 -0.81
N ILE A 59 -13.79 8.69 -1.48
CA ILE A 59 -12.63 9.38 -2.07
C ILE A 59 -11.96 10.29 -1.03
N VAL A 60 -11.31 9.66 -0.05
CA VAL A 60 -10.63 10.33 1.07
C VAL A 60 -9.20 9.81 1.19
N ASN A 61 -8.26 10.68 1.57
CA ASN A 61 -6.82 10.38 1.66
C ASN A 61 -6.20 10.02 0.30
N ASN A 62 -5.18 9.16 0.29
CA ASN A 62 -4.46 8.79 -0.91
C ASN A 62 -5.15 7.61 -1.61
N VAL A 63 -6.01 7.93 -2.58
CA VAL A 63 -6.87 6.96 -3.27
C VAL A 63 -6.61 6.94 -4.77
N GLY A 64 -6.68 5.74 -5.33
CA GLY A 64 -6.65 5.46 -6.75
C GLY A 64 -7.89 4.70 -7.20
N PHE A 65 -8.18 4.83 -8.50
CA PHE A 65 -9.19 4.03 -9.18
C PHE A 65 -8.53 2.96 -10.03
N VAL A 66 -9.03 1.73 -9.96
CA VAL A 66 -8.65 0.66 -10.88
C VAL A 66 -9.88 0.29 -11.68
N PHE A 67 -9.85 0.59 -12.98
CA PHE A 67 -10.95 0.32 -13.90
C PHE A 67 -10.73 -0.99 -14.62
N THR A 68 -11.74 -1.85 -14.62
CA THR A 68 -11.66 -3.21 -15.19
C THR A 68 -12.95 -3.58 -15.90
N ASN A 69 -12.84 -4.48 -16.88
CA ASN A 69 -14.00 -5.13 -17.50
C ASN A 69 -14.08 -6.62 -17.13
N GLU A 70 -13.03 -7.16 -16.51
CA GLU A 70 -12.92 -8.56 -16.08
C GLU A 70 -13.66 -8.82 -14.75
N ASP A 71 -13.50 -10.04 -14.24
CA ASP A 71 -14.03 -10.39 -12.94
C ASP A 71 -13.30 -9.69 -11.78
N LEU A 72 -14.08 -9.33 -10.76
CA LEU A 72 -13.58 -8.59 -9.61
C LEU A 72 -12.62 -9.44 -8.76
N VAL A 73 -12.84 -10.76 -8.69
CA VAL A 73 -12.04 -11.65 -7.84
C VAL A 73 -10.64 -11.79 -8.42
N GLU A 74 -10.53 -12.04 -9.72
CA GLU A 74 -9.23 -12.21 -10.39
C GLU A 74 -8.35 -10.96 -10.30
N VAL A 75 -8.94 -9.78 -10.52
CA VAL A 75 -8.20 -8.51 -10.42
C VAL A 75 -7.77 -8.26 -8.98
N ARG A 76 -8.62 -8.56 -8.01
CA ARG A 76 -8.29 -8.43 -6.59
C ARG A 76 -7.12 -9.34 -6.22
N ASP A 77 -7.11 -10.58 -6.70
CA ASP A 77 -6.03 -11.53 -6.42
C ASP A 77 -4.72 -11.11 -7.08
N LYS A 78 -4.77 -10.62 -8.34
CA LYS A 78 -3.62 -10.01 -9.01
C LYS A 78 -3.08 -8.79 -8.24
N LEU A 79 -3.95 -7.95 -7.68
CA LEU A 79 -3.57 -6.81 -6.85
C LEU A 79 -2.92 -7.26 -5.53
N LEU A 80 -3.50 -8.25 -4.85
CA LEU A 80 -3.00 -8.77 -3.58
C LEU A 80 -1.69 -9.55 -3.72
N ALA A 81 -1.51 -10.30 -4.80
CA ALA A 81 -0.27 -11.02 -5.10
C ALA A 81 0.93 -10.07 -5.23
N ASN A 82 0.70 -8.86 -5.75
CA ASN A 82 1.74 -7.84 -5.91
C ASN A 82 1.91 -6.94 -4.65
N LYS A 83 1.30 -7.28 -3.52
CA LYS A 83 1.48 -6.58 -2.25
C LYS A 83 2.86 -6.88 -1.67
N LYS A 84 3.83 -6.02 -1.99
CA LYS A 84 5.20 -6.11 -1.49
C LYS A 84 5.31 -5.66 -0.04
N LYS A 85 6.07 -6.40 0.78
CA LYS A 85 6.45 -5.96 2.11
C LYS A 85 7.39 -4.75 1.98
N ALA A 86 6.98 -3.61 2.51
CA ALA A 86 7.83 -2.43 2.58
C ALA A 86 8.64 -2.44 3.88
N PRO A 87 9.89 -1.93 3.87
CA PRO A 87 10.64 -1.73 5.10
C PRO A 87 9.93 -0.70 6.00
N ALA A 88 9.99 -0.90 7.30
CA ALA A 88 9.47 0.06 8.27
C ALA A 88 10.23 1.39 8.13
N ARG A 89 9.49 2.50 8.08
CA ARG A 89 10.07 3.86 8.09
C ARG A 89 9.98 4.44 9.49
N ALA A 90 11.01 5.17 9.90
CA ALA A 90 10.99 5.88 11.18
C ALA A 90 9.77 6.84 11.23
N GLY A 91 9.04 6.81 12.35
CA GLY A 91 7.83 7.62 12.55
C GLY A 91 6.54 7.05 11.93
N ALA A 92 6.59 5.89 11.24
CA ALA A 92 5.37 5.24 10.74
C ALA A 92 4.67 4.44 11.85
N ILE A 93 3.34 4.50 11.88
CA ILE A 93 2.52 3.65 12.76
C ILE A 93 2.59 2.21 12.23
N ALA A 94 2.96 1.26 13.09
CA ALA A 94 3.02 -0.14 12.72
C ALA A 94 1.61 -0.70 12.47
N PRO A 95 1.33 -1.27 11.29
CA PRO A 95 0.00 -1.83 10.97
C PRO A 95 -0.23 -3.21 11.62
N CYS A 96 0.85 -3.92 11.95
CA CYS A 96 0.83 -5.24 12.60
C CYS A 96 1.88 -5.27 13.72
N PRO A 97 1.71 -6.12 14.74
CA PRO A 97 2.73 -6.32 15.77
C PRO A 97 4.01 -6.87 15.13
N VAL A 98 5.15 -6.29 15.51
CA VAL A 98 6.49 -6.72 15.04
C VAL A 98 7.18 -7.44 16.18
N THR A 99 7.57 -8.69 15.96
CA THR A 99 8.36 -9.48 16.90
C THR A 99 9.77 -9.70 16.35
N ILE A 100 10.76 -9.70 17.23
CA ILE A 100 12.16 -9.95 16.87
C ILE A 100 12.49 -11.37 17.39
N PRO A 101 12.88 -12.32 16.52
CA PRO A 101 13.30 -13.64 16.96
C PRO A 101 14.65 -13.56 17.69
N SER A 102 14.85 -14.41 18.69
CA SER A 102 16.15 -14.56 19.35
C SER A 102 17.14 -15.26 18.42
N GLN A 103 18.09 -14.51 17.87
CA GLN A 103 19.13 -15.04 17.00
C GLN A 103 20.39 -14.18 17.09
N ASN A 104 21.55 -14.76 16.75
CA ASN A 104 22.78 -13.97 16.63
C ASN A 104 22.61 -12.91 15.54
N THR A 105 22.89 -11.65 15.89
CA THR A 105 22.75 -10.51 14.99
C THR A 105 23.94 -10.37 14.03
N GLY A 106 25.08 -11.01 14.33
CA GLY A 106 26.31 -10.91 13.54
C GLY A 106 26.94 -9.51 13.56
N LEU A 107 26.49 -8.64 14.46
CA LEU A 107 27.00 -7.29 14.64
C LEU A 107 28.09 -7.30 15.72
N GLY A 108 29.13 -6.49 15.51
CA GLY A 108 30.18 -6.33 16.52
C GLY A 108 29.67 -5.64 17.80
N PRO A 109 30.41 -5.75 18.91
CA PRO A 109 30.01 -5.25 20.23
C PRO A 109 29.81 -3.73 20.28
N GLU A 110 30.40 -2.97 19.35
CA GLU A 110 30.28 -1.51 19.24
C GLU A 110 28.82 -1.03 19.03
N LYS A 111 27.97 -1.84 18.40
CA LYS A 111 26.59 -1.46 18.05
C LYS A 111 25.55 -1.88 19.09
N THR A 112 25.98 -2.40 20.24
CA THR A 112 25.07 -2.83 21.33
C THR A 112 24.29 -1.67 21.94
N SER A 113 24.85 -0.45 21.94
CA SER A 113 24.19 0.77 22.42
C SER A 113 22.89 1.10 21.68
N PHE A 114 22.80 0.78 20.39
CA PHE A 114 21.62 1.02 19.58
C PHE A 114 20.42 0.17 20.02
N PHE A 115 20.64 -1.11 20.31
CA PHE A 115 19.58 -2.02 20.76
C PHE A 115 19.10 -1.69 22.18
N GLN A 116 20.02 -1.24 23.03
CA GLN A 116 19.69 -0.75 24.37
C GLN A 116 18.81 0.51 24.31
N ALA A 117 19.10 1.45 23.40
CA ALA A 117 18.28 2.65 23.20
C ALA A 117 16.84 2.31 22.72
N LEU A 118 16.67 1.20 22.01
CA LEU A 118 15.38 0.67 21.58
C LEU A 118 14.72 -0.26 22.61
N GLN A 119 15.31 -0.40 23.81
CA GLN A 119 14.84 -1.29 24.89
C GLN A 119 14.75 -2.77 24.48
N ILE A 120 15.55 -3.19 23.49
CA ILE A 120 15.63 -4.59 23.05
C ILE A 120 16.71 -5.29 23.88
N PRO A 121 16.39 -6.38 24.61
CA PRO A 121 17.37 -7.09 25.42
C PRO A 121 18.35 -7.86 24.51
N THR A 122 19.63 -7.48 24.54
CA THR A 122 20.71 -8.14 23.79
C THR A 122 21.89 -8.50 24.70
N LYS A 123 22.59 -9.59 24.40
CA LYS A 123 23.78 -10.05 25.14
C LYS A 123 24.90 -10.39 24.16
N ILE A 124 26.12 -9.96 24.47
CA ILE A 124 27.33 -10.30 23.70
C ILE A 124 27.71 -11.75 24.01
N SER A 125 27.87 -12.56 22.96
CA SER A 125 28.29 -13.97 23.05
C SER A 125 29.34 -14.26 21.98
N ARG A 126 30.52 -14.72 22.39
CA ARG A 126 31.64 -15.04 21.47
C ARG A 126 32.06 -13.87 20.55
N GLY A 127 31.97 -12.63 21.02
CA GLY A 127 32.41 -11.44 20.26
C GLY A 127 31.40 -10.91 19.23
N THR A 128 30.18 -11.46 19.21
CA THR A 128 29.02 -10.98 18.42
C THR A 128 27.75 -10.96 19.26
#